data_AF-A4RWJ7-F1
#
_entry.id   AF-A4RWJ7-F1
#
_cell.length_a   1.000
_cell.length_b   1.000
_cell.length_c   1.000
_cell.angle_alpha   90.00
_cell.angle_beta   90.00
_cell.angle_gamma   90.00
#
_symmetry.space_group_name_H-M   'P 1'
#
loop_
_entity.id
_entity.type
_entity.pdbx_description
1 polymer ?
#
loop_
_entity_poly.entity_id
_entity_poly.type
_entity_poly.pdbx_seq_one_letter_code
_entity_poly.pdbx_strand_id
1 'polypeptide(L)'
;MFLFPSLCWSCFTDDSIRWTKTVILTLFVVGVCLELSYATWNIALEMTTFPRTALFAQVHPVFILLGAACAAFVSRHAQSELVTFPSRTEWFGVGVTISGAIITTTYSNRRDQQRPSTITGDLVALCSAISYAGYIASMRRTQNAMYPGLQPRITNASVFIVQGFATIIMMMCSFLILAIVPDQADWSLTPPYGVFAWPHCDDVRFIIAVGVLIAVGHLAITVAVQNLPLLVASVSLTLLPIVQTLFSHALVGTPILTVREIVGAIVTILGVALTTVAHDKSLAEKHRENEEDSRRISIDNRS
;
A
#
# COMPACT_ATOMS: atom_id res chain seq x y z
N MET A 1 -5.70 -7.35 24.70
CA MET A 1 -6.79 -7.99 23.93
C MET A 1 -8.18 -7.50 24.33
N PHE A 2 -8.43 -7.07 25.58
CA PHE A 2 -9.74 -6.58 26.06
C PHE A 2 -10.20 -5.20 25.52
N LEU A 3 -9.32 -4.42 24.89
CA LEU A 3 -9.67 -3.10 24.33
C LEU A 3 -10.14 -3.16 22.87
N PHE A 4 -9.92 -4.29 22.18
CA PHE A 4 -10.23 -4.41 20.75
C PHE A 4 -11.74 -4.36 20.47
N PRO A 5 -12.61 -5.07 21.23
CA PRO A 5 -14.05 -4.98 21.03
C PRO A 5 -14.62 -3.60 21.35
N SER A 6 -14.13 -2.93 22.41
CA SER A 6 -14.57 -1.58 22.79
C SER A 6 -14.10 -0.53 21.80
N LEU A 7 -12.88 -0.67 21.26
CA LEU A 7 -12.39 0.19 20.18
C LEU A 7 -13.26 0.00 18.94
N CYS A 8 -13.47 -1.23 18.47
CA CYS A 8 -14.36 -1.51 17.35
C CYS A 8 -15.77 -0.95 17.57
N TRP A 9 -16.36 -1.12 18.76
CA TRP A 9 -17.70 -0.61 19.08
C TRP A 9 -17.79 0.93 19.04
N SER A 10 -16.82 1.62 19.63
CA SER A 10 -16.73 3.10 19.55
C SER A 10 -16.49 3.61 18.13
N CYS A 11 -15.90 2.79 17.26
CA CYS A 11 -15.63 3.14 15.88
C CYS A 11 -16.87 3.03 14.98
N PHE A 12 -17.76 2.07 15.25
CA PHE A 12 -19.01 1.89 14.50
C PHE A 12 -20.14 2.82 14.96
N THR A 13 -19.99 3.47 16.11
CA THR A 13 -20.96 4.42 16.68
C THR A 13 -20.54 5.88 16.48
N ASP A 14 -19.50 6.12 15.66
CA ASP A 14 -19.09 7.48 15.30
C ASP A 14 -20.09 8.09 14.31
N ASP A 15 -21.00 8.92 14.82
CA ASP A 15 -22.03 9.63 14.05
C ASP A 15 -21.45 10.58 12.98
N SER A 16 -20.13 10.86 13.02
CA SER A 16 -19.49 11.69 12.00
C SER A 16 -19.19 10.94 10.69
N ILE A 17 -19.28 9.61 10.68
CA ILE A 17 -19.05 8.79 9.48
C ILE A 17 -20.21 8.91 8.51
N ARG A 18 -19.91 9.36 7.29
CA ARG A 18 -20.89 9.41 6.20
C ARG A 18 -20.85 8.14 5.35
N TRP A 19 -21.83 7.27 5.55
CA TRP A 19 -22.03 6.09 4.71
C TRP A 19 -22.68 6.48 3.38
N THR A 20 -21.89 6.46 2.30
CA THR A 20 -22.35 6.76 0.94
C THR A 20 -22.12 5.57 0.02
N LYS A 21 -22.80 5.56 -1.15
CA LYS A 21 -22.53 4.56 -2.20
C LYS A 21 -21.05 4.54 -2.60
N THR A 22 -20.41 5.70 -2.64
CA THR A 22 -18.98 5.82 -2.93
C THR A 22 -18.12 5.17 -1.86
N VAL A 23 -18.44 5.35 -0.57
CA VAL A 23 -17.73 4.70 0.54
C VAL A 23 -17.85 3.18 0.42
N ILE A 24 -19.06 2.65 0.23
CA ILE A 24 -19.30 1.20 0.10
C ILE A 24 -18.55 0.61 -1.11
N LEU A 25 -18.67 1.26 -2.27
CA LEU A 25 -17.98 0.81 -3.49
C LEU A 25 -16.46 0.84 -3.32
N THR A 26 -15.92 1.91 -2.75
CA THR A 26 -14.47 2.04 -2.56
C THR A 26 -13.94 1.08 -1.50
N LEU A 27 -14.69 0.78 -0.42
CA LEU A 27 -14.34 -0.29 0.52
C LEU A 27 -14.24 -1.65 -0.18
N PHE A 28 -15.17 -1.94 -1.09
CA PHE A 28 -15.10 -3.16 -1.88
C PHE A 28 -13.85 -3.21 -2.76
N VAL A 29 -13.55 -2.11 -3.46
CA VAL A 29 -12.35 -2.00 -4.29
C VAL A 29 -11.07 -2.13 -3.45
N VAL A 30 -11.02 -1.55 -2.25
CA VAL A 30 -9.88 -1.70 -1.32
C VAL A 30 -9.61 -3.17 -1.04
N GLY A 31 -10.62 -3.95 -0.67
CA GLY A 31 -10.47 -5.38 -0.38
C GLY A 31 -10.04 -6.21 -1.59
N VAL A 32 -10.65 -5.98 -2.76
CA VAL A 32 -10.29 -6.68 -4.01
C VAL A 32 -8.86 -6.34 -4.44
N CYS A 33 -8.46 -5.07 -4.38
CA CYS A 33 -7.09 -4.66 -4.68
C CYS A 33 -6.07 -5.27 -3.71
N LEU A 34 -6.42 -5.36 -2.42
CA LEU A 34 -5.56 -6.00 -1.43
C LEU A 34 -5.37 -7.49 -1.75
N GLU A 35 -6.45 -8.22 -2.04
CA GLU A 35 -6.36 -9.62 -2.44
C GLU A 35 -5.52 -9.81 -3.69
N LEU A 36 -5.79 -9.04 -4.76
CA LEU A 36 -5.02 -9.14 -5.99
C LEU A 36 -3.55 -8.88 -5.75
N SER A 37 -3.21 -7.92 -4.88
CA SER A 37 -1.81 -7.65 -4.50
C SER A 37 -1.17 -8.85 -3.81
N TYR A 38 -1.84 -9.47 -2.83
CA TYR A 38 -1.33 -10.65 -2.13
C TYR A 38 -1.26 -11.89 -3.01
N ALA A 39 -2.31 -12.20 -3.75
CA ALA A 39 -2.39 -13.35 -4.64
C ALA A 39 -1.28 -13.30 -5.70
N THR A 40 -1.13 -12.16 -6.39
CA THR A 40 -0.08 -12.00 -7.40
C THR A 40 1.32 -11.95 -6.79
N TRP A 41 1.50 -11.39 -5.59
CA TRP A 41 2.77 -11.50 -4.87
C TRP A 41 3.15 -12.97 -4.61
N ASN A 42 2.23 -13.76 -4.06
CA ASN A 42 2.47 -15.17 -3.75
C ASN A 42 2.73 -16.00 -5.00
N ILE A 43 1.95 -15.81 -6.06
CA ILE A 43 2.18 -16.48 -7.36
C ILE A 43 3.55 -16.07 -7.92
N ALA A 44 3.94 -14.80 -7.84
CA ALA A 44 5.25 -14.37 -8.31
C ALA A 44 6.40 -15.01 -7.51
N LEU A 45 6.26 -15.22 -6.20
CA LEU A 45 7.24 -15.98 -5.41
C LEU A 45 7.39 -17.42 -5.89
N GLU A 46 6.35 -18.00 -6.48
CA GLU A 46 6.37 -19.33 -7.10
C GLU A 46 7.05 -19.36 -8.47
N MET A 47 7.01 -18.24 -9.19
CA MET A 47 7.46 -18.16 -10.59
C MET A 47 8.84 -17.53 -10.78
N THR A 48 9.32 -16.69 -9.86
CA THR A 48 10.60 -15.99 -9.97
C THR A 48 11.32 -15.92 -8.62
N THR A 49 12.49 -15.28 -8.58
CA THR A 49 13.27 -15.12 -7.36
C THR A 49 12.61 -14.11 -6.42
N PHE A 50 12.69 -14.34 -5.10
CA PHE A 50 12.22 -13.38 -4.09
C PHE A 50 12.69 -11.93 -4.32
N PRO A 51 13.97 -11.64 -4.64
CA PRO A 51 14.40 -10.27 -4.86
C PRO A 51 13.76 -9.58 -6.06
N ARG A 52 13.45 -10.34 -7.13
CA ARG A 52 12.71 -9.80 -8.28
C ARG A 52 11.25 -9.54 -7.92
N THR A 53 10.59 -10.47 -7.24
CA THR A 53 9.23 -10.25 -6.75
C THR A 53 9.15 -9.00 -5.86
N ALA A 54 10.03 -8.90 -4.88
CA ALA A 54 10.13 -7.75 -4.00
C ALA A 54 10.44 -6.46 -4.77
N LEU A 55 11.30 -6.51 -5.79
CA LEU A 55 11.57 -5.34 -6.62
C LEU A 55 10.31 -4.85 -7.35
N PHE A 56 9.71 -5.73 -8.14
CA PHE A 56 8.64 -5.35 -9.06
C PHE A 56 7.36 -4.99 -8.33
N ALA A 57 7.07 -5.61 -7.18
CA ALA A 57 5.93 -5.25 -6.35
C ALA A 57 6.08 -3.88 -5.65
N GLN A 58 7.31 -3.39 -5.44
CA GLN A 58 7.58 -2.13 -4.76
C GLN A 58 7.55 -0.90 -5.68
N VAL A 59 7.31 -1.08 -6.99
CA VAL A 59 7.20 0.05 -7.94
C VAL A 59 5.81 0.72 -7.94
N HIS A 60 4.96 0.41 -6.96
CA HIS A 60 3.65 1.03 -6.76
C HIS A 60 3.65 2.58 -6.75
N PRO A 61 4.71 3.32 -6.32
CA PRO A 61 4.70 4.78 -6.41
C PRO A 61 4.65 5.31 -7.86
N VAL A 62 5.21 4.57 -8.82
CA VAL A 62 5.10 4.93 -10.25
C VAL A 62 3.66 4.86 -10.70
N PHE A 63 2.92 3.83 -10.29
CA PHE A 63 1.50 3.70 -10.63
C PHE A 63 0.63 4.76 -9.94
N ILE A 64 1.03 5.26 -8.77
CA ILE A 64 0.39 6.43 -8.15
C ILE A 64 0.60 7.69 -8.99
N LEU A 65 1.83 7.95 -9.46
CA LEU A 65 2.10 9.08 -10.35
C LEU A 65 1.38 8.94 -11.71
N LEU A 66 1.38 7.76 -12.30
CA LEU A 66 0.65 7.47 -13.54
C LEU A 66 -0.86 7.65 -13.34
N GLY A 67 -1.42 7.19 -12.22
CA GLY A 67 -2.81 7.39 -11.86
C GLY A 67 -3.16 8.86 -11.72
N ALA A 68 -2.33 9.64 -11.03
CA ALA A 68 -2.50 11.09 -10.90
C ALA A 68 -2.39 11.82 -12.25
N ALA A 69 -1.42 11.43 -13.09
CA ALA A 69 -1.24 11.98 -14.44
C ALA A 69 -2.44 11.66 -15.36
N CYS A 70 -2.91 10.41 -15.34
CA CYS A 70 -4.08 9.95 -16.09
C CYS A 70 -5.34 10.69 -15.63
N ALA A 71 -5.57 10.76 -14.32
CA ALA A 71 -6.69 11.50 -13.76
C ALA A 71 -6.61 12.98 -14.13
N ALA A 72 -5.43 13.62 -14.08
CA ALA A 72 -5.26 15.02 -14.47
C ALA A 72 -5.55 15.24 -15.96
N PHE A 73 -5.22 14.26 -16.82
CA PHE A 73 -5.51 14.30 -18.24
C PHE A 73 -7.02 14.16 -18.53
N VAL A 74 -7.68 13.19 -17.90
CA VAL A 74 -9.13 12.94 -18.06
C VAL A 74 -9.96 14.08 -17.44
N SER A 75 -9.51 14.59 -16.30
CA SER A 75 -10.17 15.68 -15.56
C SER A 75 -9.82 17.08 -16.06
N ARG A 76 -9.14 17.24 -17.21
CA ARG A 76 -8.97 18.55 -17.87
C ARG A 76 -10.29 19.28 -18.17
N HIS A 77 -11.44 18.63 -17.98
CA HIS A 77 -12.78 19.22 -18.08
C HIS A 77 -13.54 19.35 -16.75
N ALA A 78 -13.04 18.77 -15.66
CA ALA A 78 -13.69 18.82 -14.35
C ALA A 78 -12.76 19.52 -13.35
N GLN A 79 -13.09 20.77 -13.00
CA GLN A 79 -12.43 21.60 -11.97
C GLN A 79 -12.55 20.95 -10.59
N SER A 80 -11.82 19.86 -10.35
CA SER A 80 -11.69 19.22 -9.06
C SER A 80 -10.29 19.53 -8.53
N GLU A 81 -10.23 20.29 -7.44
CA GLU A 81 -9.02 20.72 -6.70
C GLU A 81 -8.04 19.58 -6.34
N LEU A 82 -8.46 18.32 -6.50
CA LEU A 82 -7.75 17.12 -6.05
C LEU A 82 -6.84 16.44 -7.09
N VAL A 83 -6.78 16.90 -8.35
CA VAL A 83 -6.12 16.15 -9.42
C VAL A 83 -5.24 17.01 -10.32
N THR A 84 -4.00 17.23 -9.90
CA THR A 84 -2.98 17.93 -10.69
C THR A 84 -1.98 16.96 -11.30
N PHE A 85 -1.48 17.31 -12.49
CA PHE A 85 -0.42 16.54 -13.12
C PHE A 85 0.85 16.55 -12.24
N PRO A 86 1.52 15.41 -12.01
CA PRO A 86 2.70 15.39 -11.16
C PRO A 86 3.86 16.18 -11.75
N SER A 87 4.57 16.90 -10.90
CA SER A 87 5.75 17.69 -11.23
C SER A 87 6.93 16.81 -11.71
N ARG A 88 7.83 17.39 -12.50
CA ARG A 88 9.06 16.69 -12.95
C ARG A 88 9.93 16.26 -11.77
N THR A 89 9.93 17.02 -10.68
CA THR A 89 10.68 16.73 -9.46
C THR A 89 10.10 15.55 -8.69
N GLU A 90 8.78 15.37 -8.68
CA GLU A 90 8.13 14.16 -8.12
C GLU A 90 8.50 12.91 -8.92
N TRP A 91 8.48 12.98 -10.26
CA TRP A 91 8.93 11.89 -11.13
C TRP A 91 10.40 11.53 -10.89
N PHE A 92 11.26 12.54 -10.78
CA PHE A 92 12.67 12.34 -10.50
C PHE A 92 12.90 11.69 -9.12
N GLY A 93 12.21 12.17 -8.07
CA GLY A 93 12.28 11.59 -6.73
C GLY A 93 11.86 10.11 -6.69
N VAL A 94 10.75 9.76 -7.36
CA VAL A 94 10.32 8.36 -7.49
C VAL A 94 11.35 7.52 -8.25
N GLY A 95 11.92 8.06 -9.33
CA GLY A 95 12.98 7.39 -10.10
C GLY A 95 14.23 7.08 -9.25
N VAL A 96 14.67 8.04 -8.43
CA VAL A 96 15.80 7.85 -7.49
C VAL A 96 15.44 6.80 -6.44
N THR A 97 14.23 6.86 -5.87
CA THR A 97 13.74 5.90 -4.86
C THR A 97 13.79 4.47 -5.38
N ILE A 98 13.25 4.24 -6.59
CA ILE A 98 13.24 2.92 -7.24
C ILE A 98 14.66 2.48 -7.58
N SER A 99 15.52 3.39 -8.04
CA SER A 99 16.93 3.06 -8.32
C SER A 99 17.65 2.52 -7.07
N GLY A 100 17.44 3.15 -5.91
CA GLY A 100 17.94 2.65 -4.63
C GLY A 100 17.37 1.29 -4.25
N ALA A 101 16.06 1.10 -4.46
CA ALA A 101 15.40 -0.17 -4.20
C ALA A 101 15.97 -1.30 -5.09
N ILE A 102 16.26 -1.01 -6.37
CA ILE A 102 16.93 -1.92 -7.30
C ILE A 102 18.30 -2.33 -6.78
N ILE A 103 19.11 -1.36 -6.36
CA ILE A 103 20.45 -1.64 -5.83
C ILE A 103 20.36 -2.54 -4.59
N THR A 104 19.36 -2.28 -3.72
CA THR A 104 19.14 -3.04 -2.49
C THR A 104 18.69 -4.47 -2.75
N THR A 105 17.75 -4.69 -3.67
CA THR A 105 17.18 -6.03 -3.88
C THR A 105 18.05 -6.91 -4.79
N THR A 106 18.69 -6.36 -5.82
CA THR A 106 19.40 -7.17 -6.83
C THR A 106 20.68 -7.86 -6.35
N TYR A 107 21.16 -7.62 -5.13
CA TYR A 107 22.43 -8.17 -4.63
C TYR A 107 22.30 -9.18 -3.50
N SER A 108 21.10 -9.66 -3.16
CA SER A 108 20.98 -10.73 -2.16
C SER A 108 21.70 -12.00 -2.64
N ASN A 109 22.94 -12.17 -2.17
CA ASN A 109 23.89 -13.26 -2.46
C ASN A 109 23.44 -14.63 -1.88
N ARG A 110 22.14 -14.79 -1.64
CA ARG A 110 21.51 -16.03 -1.15
C ARG A 110 21.39 -17.03 -2.30
N ARG A 111 22.53 -17.53 -2.75
CA ARG A 111 22.67 -18.44 -3.91
C ARG A 111 22.05 -19.82 -3.69
N ASP A 112 21.79 -20.21 -2.45
CA ASP A 112 21.55 -21.63 -2.16
C ASP A 112 20.10 -22.11 -2.33
N GLN A 113 19.13 -21.24 -2.62
CA GLN A 113 17.71 -21.64 -2.80
C GLN A 113 16.92 -20.81 -3.83
N GLN A 114 17.58 -20.09 -4.73
CA GLN A 114 16.85 -19.21 -5.66
C GLN A 114 16.35 -19.98 -6.90
N ARG A 115 15.02 -20.04 -7.04
CA ARG A 115 14.31 -20.43 -8.28
C ARG A 115 14.88 -19.65 -9.48
N PRO A 116 14.82 -20.18 -10.71
CA PRO A 116 15.26 -19.43 -11.88
C PRO A 116 14.44 -18.14 -12.05
N SER A 117 15.09 -17.07 -12.50
CA SER A 117 14.39 -15.81 -12.80
C SER A 117 13.54 -15.97 -14.06
N THR A 118 12.28 -15.53 -14.01
CA THR A 118 11.37 -15.58 -15.17
C THR A 118 10.70 -14.23 -15.42
N ILE A 119 10.55 -13.86 -16.70
CA ILE A 119 9.83 -12.64 -17.11
C ILE A 119 8.37 -12.74 -16.70
N THR A 120 7.75 -13.91 -16.82
CA THR A 120 6.36 -14.12 -16.43
C THR A 120 6.15 -13.86 -14.94
N GLY A 121 7.02 -14.36 -14.07
CA GLY A 121 6.95 -14.07 -12.64
C GLY A 121 7.15 -12.58 -12.33
N ASP A 122 8.01 -11.89 -13.06
CA ASP A 122 8.20 -10.44 -12.91
C ASP A 122 6.96 -9.64 -13.32
N LEU A 123 6.28 -10.03 -14.40
CA LEU A 123 5.03 -9.41 -14.84
C LEU A 123 3.92 -9.64 -13.81
N VAL A 124 3.84 -10.83 -13.22
CA VAL A 124 2.90 -11.11 -12.13
C VAL A 124 3.23 -10.27 -10.88
N ALA A 125 4.50 -10.10 -10.54
CA ALA A 125 4.91 -9.20 -9.45
C ALA A 125 4.55 -7.73 -9.73
N LEU A 126 4.62 -7.30 -10.99
CA LEU A 126 4.17 -5.96 -11.40
C LEU A 126 2.67 -5.78 -11.23
N CYS A 127 1.86 -6.82 -11.47
CA CYS A 127 0.43 -6.80 -11.14
C CYS A 127 0.21 -6.54 -9.65
N SER A 128 1.06 -7.09 -8.77
CA SER A 128 0.99 -6.81 -7.34
C SER A 128 1.20 -5.32 -7.04
N ALA A 129 2.18 -4.67 -7.69
CA ALA A 129 2.40 -3.23 -7.54
C ALA A 129 1.21 -2.38 -8.01
N ILE A 130 0.60 -2.74 -9.14
CA ILE A 130 -0.57 -2.04 -9.68
C ILE A 130 -1.75 -2.17 -8.71
N SER A 131 -2.03 -3.39 -8.26
CA SER A 131 -3.09 -3.68 -7.30
C SER A 131 -2.83 -3.00 -5.96
N TYR A 132 -1.59 -2.95 -5.49
CA TYR A 132 -1.22 -2.26 -4.25
C TYR A 132 -1.40 -0.74 -4.37
N ALA A 133 -1.04 -0.14 -5.52
CA ALA A 133 -1.33 1.26 -5.81
C ALA A 133 -2.85 1.53 -5.78
N GLY A 134 -3.65 0.63 -6.37
CA GLY A 134 -5.11 0.66 -6.31
C GLY A 134 -5.65 0.56 -4.88
N TYR A 135 -5.06 -0.31 -4.05
CA TYR A 135 -5.39 -0.48 -2.63
C TYR A 135 -5.19 0.81 -1.84
N ILE A 136 -3.99 1.40 -1.90
CA ILE A 136 -3.70 2.64 -1.14
C ILE A 136 -4.50 3.85 -1.67
N ALA A 137 -4.71 3.96 -2.98
CA ALA A 137 -5.49 5.04 -3.57
C ALA A 137 -6.98 4.94 -3.20
N SER A 138 -7.55 3.73 -3.25
CA SER A 138 -8.95 3.48 -2.88
C SER A 138 -9.16 3.70 -1.40
N MET A 139 -8.20 3.27 -0.56
CA MET A 139 -8.20 3.49 0.88
C MET A 139 -8.27 4.98 1.21
N ARG A 140 -7.37 5.78 0.61
CA ARG A 140 -7.38 7.24 0.77
C ARG A 140 -8.71 7.85 0.32
N ARG A 141 -9.25 7.39 -0.81
CA ARG A 141 -10.55 7.86 -1.33
C ARG A 141 -11.69 7.53 -0.38
N THR A 142 -11.72 6.32 0.18
CA THR A 142 -12.71 5.91 1.17
C THR A 142 -12.65 6.78 2.41
N GLN A 143 -11.46 6.99 2.97
CA GLN A 143 -11.27 7.82 4.17
C GLN A 143 -11.73 9.27 3.93
N ASN A 144 -11.36 9.87 2.79
CA ASN A 144 -11.80 11.22 2.44
C ASN A 144 -13.33 11.30 2.22
N ALA A 145 -13.95 10.24 1.70
CA ALA A 145 -15.39 10.19 1.47
C ALA A 145 -16.20 9.94 2.77
N MET A 146 -15.62 9.25 3.76
CA MET A 146 -16.23 9.06 5.08
C MET A 146 -16.28 10.36 5.88
N TYR A 147 -15.26 11.22 5.75
CA TYR A 147 -15.12 12.49 6.50
C TYR A 147 -14.92 13.69 5.56
N PRO A 148 -15.92 14.03 4.72
CA PRO A 148 -15.76 15.12 3.75
C PRO A 148 -15.66 16.48 4.48
N GLY A 149 -14.66 17.27 4.12
CA GLY A 149 -14.44 18.63 4.66
C GLY A 149 -13.73 18.69 6.02
N LEU A 150 -13.42 17.55 6.63
CA LEU A 150 -12.52 17.50 7.77
C LEU A 150 -11.10 17.18 7.26
N GLN A 151 -10.09 17.97 7.68
CA GLN A 151 -8.71 17.50 7.66
C GLN A 151 -8.64 16.13 8.34
N PRO A 152 -7.69 15.24 7.99
CA PRO A 152 -7.63 13.90 8.56
C PRO A 152 -7.42 13.98 10.08
N ARG A 153 -8.53 14.08 10.82
CA ARG A 153 -8.55 13.76 12.24
C ARG A 153 -8.16 12.30 12.31
N ILE A 154 -7.26 11.98 13.22
CA ILE A 154 -6.96 10.61 13.61
C ILE A 154 -8.23 10.07 14.29
N THR A 155 -9.27 9.79 13.51
CA THR A 155 -10.36 8.93 13.95
C THR A 155 -9.84 7.51 13.72
N ASN A 156 -9.46 6.88 14.82
CA ASN A 156 -9.10 5.46 14.85
C ASN A 156 -10.16 4.60 14.13
N ALA A 157 -11.41 5.06 14.13
CA ALA A 157 -12.54 4.45 13.45
C ALA A 157 -12.35 4.19 11.97
N SER A 158 -11.92 5.18 11.20
CA SER A 158 -11.75 5.02 9.75
C SER A 158 -10.72 3.94 9.41
N VAL A 159 -9.65 3.86 10.21
CA VAL A 159 -8.56 2.89 10.04
C VAL A 159 -9.06 1.48 10.27
N PHE A 160 -9.74 1.24 11.39
CA PHE A 160 -10.28 -0.09 11.71
C PHE A 160 -11.38 -0.52 10.76
N ILE A 161 -12.26 0.39 10.34
CA ILE A 161 -13.32 0.07 9.38
C ILE A 161 -12.72 -0.29 8.02
N VAL A 162 -11.86 0.58 7.46
CA VAL A 162 -11.30 0.32 6.14
C VAL A 162 -10.47 -0.96 6.13
N GLN A 163 -9.62 -1.17 7.15
CA GLN A 163 -8.80 -2.37 7.21
C GLN A 163 -9.62 -3.63 7.51
N GLY A 164 -10.62 -3.55 8.40
CA GLY A 164 -11.53 -4.66 8.69
C GLY A 164 -12.28 -5.13 7.45
N PHE A 165 -12.92 -4.20 6.73
CA PHE A 165 -13.59 -4.51 5.47
C PHE A 165 -12.62 -5.05 4.41
N ALA A 166 -11.42 -4.47 4.29
CA ALA A 166 -10.41 -4.95 3.36
C ALA A 166 -10.06 -6.42 3.64
N THR A 167 -9.82 -6.78 4.91
CA THR A 167 -9.49 -8.17 5.30
C THR A 167 -10.65 -9.14 5.13
N ILE A 168 -11.89 -8.73 5.40
CA ILE A 168 -13.08 -9.56 5.18
C ILE A 168 -13.25 -9.87 3.69
N ILE A 169 -13.16 -8.84 2.85
CA ILE A 169 -13.34 -8.99 1.41
C ILE A 169 -12.19 -9.79 0.80
N MET A 170 -10.95 -9.54 1.24
CA MET A 170 -9.79 -10.35 0.88
C MET A 170 -10.04 -11.83 1.20
N MET A 171 -10.43 -12.13 2.45
CA MET A 171 -10.76 -13.50 2.87
C MET A 171 -11.87 -14.13 2.01
N MET A 172 -12.94 -13.38 1.70
CA MET A 172 -14.01 -13.87 0.82
C MET A 172 -13.51 -14.17 -0.60
N CYS A 173 -12.67 -13.31 -1.16
CA CYS A 173 -12.06 -13.53 -2.47
C CYS A 173 -11.11 -14.74 -2.44
N SER A 174 -10.29 -14.91 -1.41
CA SER A 174 -9.43 -16.09 -1.27
C SER A 174 -10.24 -17.39 -1.20
N PHE A 175 -11.33 -17.41 -0.42
CA PHE A 175 -12.24 -18.57 -0.38
C PHE A 175 -12.89 -18.85 -1.73
N LEU A 176 -13.28 -17.81 -2.46
CA LEU A 176 -13.87 -17.96 -3.80
C LEU A 176 -12.86 -18.57 -4.78
N ILE A 177 -11.61 -18.11 -4.75
CA ILE A 177 -10.52 -18.66 -5.58
C ILE A 177 -10.32 -20.14 -5.23
N LEU A 178 -10.18 -20.47 -3.95
CA LEU A 178 -10.03 -21.85 -3.47
C LEU A 178 -11.22 -22.76 -3.85
N ALA A 179 -12.44 -22.21 -3.91
CA ALA A 179 -13.63 -22.97 -4.29
C ALA A 179 -13.75 -23.23 -5.80
N ILE A 180 -13.17 -22.37 -6.64
CA ILE A 180 -13.29 -22.47 -8.11
C ILE A 180 -12.10 -23.20 -8.72
N VAL A 181 -10.91 -23.13 -8.12
CA VAL A 181 -9.73 -23.83 -8.64
C VAL A 181 -9.73 -25.29 -8.14
N PRO A 182 -9.93 -26.28 -9.02
CA PRO A 182 -10.00 -27.68 -8.61
C PRO A 182 -8.69 -28.14 -7.98
N ASP A 183 -8.80 -29.04 -7.01
CA ASP A 183 -7.67 -29.71 -6.32
C ASP A 183 -6.69 -28.78 -5.57
N GLN A 184 -7.04 -27.51 -5.36
CA GLN A 184 -6.22 -26.55 -4.59
C GLN A 184 -6.64 -26.40 -3.13
N ALA A 185 -7.84 -26.86 -2.76
CA ALA A 185 -8.38 -26.68 -1.42
C ALA A 185 -8.77 -28.02 -0.80
N ASP A 186 -8.07 -28.39 0.27
CA ASP A 186 -8.60 -29.37 1.22
C ASP A 186 -9.45 -28.62 2.26
N TRP A 187 -10.76 -28.88 2.29
CA TRP A 187 -11.69 -28.26 3.23
C TRP A 187 -11.74 -28.97 4.59
N SER A 188 -10.86 -29.95 4.81
CA SER A 188 -10.79 -30.73 6.04
C SER A 188 -10.38 -29.89 7.26
N LEU A 189 -10.79 -30.38 8.43
CA LEU A 189 -10.36 -29.90 9.76
C LEU A 189 -9.11 -30.65 10.25
N THR A 190 -8.63 -31.63 9.48
CA THR A 190 -7.59 -32.56 9.89
C THR A 190 -6.21 -32.06 9.45
N PRO A 191 -5.26 -31.86 10.37
CA PRO A 191 -3.88 -31.54 10.02
C PRO A 191 -3.24 -32.63 9.14
N PRO A 192 -2.20 -32.30 8.37
CA PRO A 192 -1.54 -30.99 8.29
C PRO A 192 -2.01 -30.11 7.11
N TYR A 193 -2.92 -30.61 6.28
CA TYR A 193 -3.37 -29.94 5.06
C TYR A 193 -4.88 -29.77 5.13
N GLY A 194 -5.35 -28.56 5.42
CA GLY A 194 -6.77 -28.27 5.51
C GLY A 194 -7.00 -26.79 5.78
N VAL A 195 -7.89 -26.15 5.02
CA VAL A 195 -8.20 -24.72 5.15
C VAL A 195 -8.67 -24.37 6.57
N PHE A 196 -9.33 -25.32 7.25
CA PHE A 196 -9.77 -25.17 8.64
C PHE A 196 -8.92 -25.97 9.64
N ALA A 197 -7.85 -26.64 9.19
CA ALA A 197 -6.97 -27.44 10.04
C ALA A 197 -5.96 -26.59 10.84
N TRP A 198 -5.74 -25.32 10.45
CA TRP A 198 -4.75 -24.43 11.06
C TRP A 198 -4.80 -24.29 12.60
N PRO A 199 -5.96 -24.38 13.30
CA PRO A 199 -6.00 -24.32 14.76
C PRO A 199 -5.37 -25.55 15.42
N HIS A 200 -5.27 -26.65 14.69
CA HIS A 200 -4.77 -27.94 15.14
C HIS A 200 -3.33 -28.22 14.67
N CYS A 201 -2.71 -27.31 13.92
CA CYS A 201 -1.32 -27.42 13.50
C CYS A 201 -0.38 -27.12 14.67
N ASP A 202 0.75 -27.82 14.74
CA ASP A 202 1.80 -27.60 15.76
C ASP A 202 2.31 -26.14 15.75
N ASP A 203 2.28 -25.49 14.58
CA ASP A 203 2.72 -24.11 14.36
C ASP A 203 1.64 -23.04 14.61
N VAL A 204 0.49 -23.38 15.21
CA VAL A 204 -0.63 -22.43 15.42
C VAL A 204 -0.20 -21.12 16.08
N ARG A 205 0.72 -21.17 17.04
CA ARG A 205 1.26 -19.99 17.73
C ARG A 205 2.03 -19.08 16.77
N PHE A 206 2.82 -19.67 15.88
CA PHE A 206 3.58 -18.94 14.87
C PHE A 206 2.64 -18.32 13.83
N ILE A 207 1.64 -19.08 13.35
CA ILE A 207 0.62 -18.59 12.42
C ILE A 207 -0.11 -17.37 13.00
N ILE A 208 -0.56 -17.45 14.27
CA ILE A 208 -1.21 -16.33 14.95
C ILE A 208 -0.26 -15.14 15.07
N ALA A 209 0.99 -15.36 15.47
CA ALA A 209 1.97 -14.28 15.61
C ALA A 209 2.22 -13.55 14.29
N VAL A 210 2.40 -14.29 13.20
CA VAL A 210 2.57 -13.72 11.84
C VAL A 210 1.30 -12.97 11.42
N GLY A 211 0.12 -13.54 11.62
CA GLY A 211 -1.17 -12.89 11.31
C GLY A 211 -1.36 -11.57 12.06
N VAL A 212 -1.02 -11.53 13.35
CA VAL A 212 -1.07 -10.30 14.16
C VAL A 212 -0.08 -9.26 13.63
N LEU A 213 1.16 -9.64 13.31
CA LEU A 213 2.16 -8.71 12.77
C LEU A 213 1.71 -8.14 11.42
N ILE A 214 1.14 -8.96 10.55
CA ILE A 214 0.58 -8.53 9.26
C ILE A 214 -0.56 -7.52 9.49
N ALA A 215 -1.49 -7.83 10.40
CA ALA A 215 -2.61 -6.96 10.73
C ALA A 215 -2.14 -5.60 11.28
N VAL A 216 -1.19 -5.61 12.23
CA VAL A 216 -0.59 -4.39 12.79
C VAL A 216 0.13 -3.58 11.71
N GLY A 217 0.89 -4.24 10.84
CA GLY A 217 1.58 -3.58 9.73
C GLY A 217 0.60 -2.88 8.77
N HIS A 218 -0.52 -3.52 8.45
CA HIS A 218 -1.53 -2.91 7.56
C HIS A 218 -2.30 -1.78 8.24
N LEU A 219 -2.61 -1.90 9.53
CA LEU A 219 -3.15 -0.78 10.30
C LEU A 219 -2.19 0.41 10.28
N ALA A 220 -0.89 0.19 10.45
CA ALA A 220 0.12 1.25 10.36
C ALA A 220 0.18 1.88 8.97
N ILE A 221 0.06 1.08 7.89
CA ILE A 221 -0.07 1.57 6.52
C ILE A 221 -1.33 2.44 6.38
N THR A 222 -2.48 2.00 6.89
CA THR A 222 -3.73 2.76 6.82
C THR A 222 -3.66 4.08 7.58
N VAL A 223 -3.00 4.09 8.74
CA VAL A 223 -2.72 5.32 9.49
C VAL A 223 -1.78 6.22 8.67
N ALA A 224 -0.71 5.70 8.09
CA ALA A 224 0.21 6.47 7.27
C ALA A 224 -0.51 7.07 6.04
N VAL A 225 -1.31 6.27 5.35
CA VAL A 225 -2.12 6.71 4.20
C VAL A 225 -3.16 7.73 4.61
N GLN A 226 -3.68 7.73 5.83
CA GLN A 226 -4.60 8.77 6.31
C GLN A 226 -3.88 10.11 6.57
N ASN A 227 -2.66 10.05 7.12
CA ASN A 227 -1.96 11.22 7.66
C ASN A 227 -0.92 11.83 6.71
N LEU A 228 -0.43 11.07 5.73
CA LEU A 228 0.59 11.52 4.78
C LEU A 228 0.01 11.61 3.38
N PRO A 229 0.46 12.56 2.54
CA PRO A 229 0.07 12.60 1.14
C PRO A 229 0.30 11.24 0.48
N LEU A 230 -0.62 10.83 -0.40
CA LEU A 230 -0.65 9.48 -0.97
C LEU A 230 0.69 9.06 -1.60
N LEU A 231 1.32 9.99 -2.33
CA LEU A 231 2.64 9.75 -2.93
C LEU A 231 3.72 9.54 -1.87
N VAL A 232 3.76 10.37 -0.82
CA VAL A 232 4.73 10.31 0.28
C VAL A 232 4.59 9.00 1.06
N ALA A 233 3.36 8.60 1.38
CA ALA A 233 3.07 7.31 2.00
C ALA A 233 3.60 6.16 1.12
N SER A 234 3.29 6.20 -0.18
CA SER A 234 3.72 5.19 -1.15
C SER A 234 5.25 5.09 -1.25
N VAL A 235 5.97 6.19 -1.46
CA VAL A 235 7.44 6.11 -1.55
C VAL A 235 8.07 5.67 -0.24
N SER A 236 7.50 6.02 0.92
CA SER A 236 8.02 5.58 2.22
C SER A 236 7.96 4.06 2.39
N LEU A 237 6.93 3.41 1.84
CA LEU A 237 6.80 1.94 1.88
C LEU A 237 7.86 1.22 1.05
N THR A 238 8.56 1.90 0.13
CA THR A 238 9.71 1.32 -0.57
C THR A 238 10.90 1.05 0.36
N LEU A 239 10.91 1.65 1.56
CA LEU A 239 11.89 1.37 2.62
C LEU A 239 11.61 0.05 3.36
N LEU A 240 10.43 -0.56 3.17
CA LEU A 240 10.01 -1.76 3.88
C LEU A 240 11.04 -2.91 3.79
N PRO A 241 11.66 -3.23 2.64
CA PRO A 241 12.65 -4.30 2.56
C PRO A 241 13.90 -4.05 3.41
N ILE A 242 14.32 -2.78 3.54
CA ILE A 242 15.45 -2.37 4.38
C ILE A 242 15.09 -2.62 5.84
N VAL A 243 13.92 -2.15 6.27
CA VAL A 243 13.41 -2.35 7.63
C VAL A 243 13.26 -3.85 7.93
N GLN A 244 12.67 -4.62 7.02
CA GLN A 244 12.51 -6.07 7.16
C GLN A 244 13.86 -6.80 7.31
N THR A 245 14.89 -6.36 6.59
CA THR A 245 16.24 -6.96 6.69
C THR A 245 16.88 -6.65 8.05
N LEU A 246 16.74 -5.42 8.55
CA LEU A 246 17.22 -5.05 9.89
C LEU A 246 16.49 -5.84 10.99
N PHE A 247 15.17 -5.98 10.89
CA PHE A 247 14.38 -6.79 11.82
C PHE A 247 14.73 -8.28 11.73
N SER A 248 14.95 -8.81 10.53
CA SER A 248 15.37 -10.20 10.33
C SER A 248 16.73 -10.47 10.98
N HIS A 249 17.68 -9.55 10.85
CA HIS A 249 18.97 -9.65 11.54
C HIS A 249 18.79 -9.63 13.07
N ALA A 250 18.00 -8.68 13.59
CA ALA A 250 17.80 -8.52 15.03
C ALA A 250 17.06 -9.70 15.69
N LEU A 251 16.09 -10.30 15.00
CA LEU A 251 15.24 -11.37 15.56
C LEU A 251 15.78 -12.78 15.28
N VAL A 252 16.38 -12.99 14.11
CA VAL A 252 16.73 -14.33 13.60
C VAL A 252 18.24 -14.48 13.40
N GLY A 253 19.03 -13.42 13.55
CA GLY A 253 20.48 -13.46 13.39
C GLY A 253 20.94 -13.64 11.94
N THR A 254 20.10 -13.29 10.95
CA THR A 254 20.49 -13.36 9.53
C THR A 254 21.63 -12.39 9.22
N PRO A 255 22.50 -12.63 8.23
CA PRO A 255 23.59 -11.70 7.92
C PRO A 255 23.11 -10.27 7.66
N ILE A 256 23.86 -9.28 8.18
CA ILE A 256 23.55 -7.86 7.99
C ILE A 256 23.67 -7.43 6.51
N LEU A 257 23.10 -6.28 6.17
CA LEU A 257 23.18 -5.65 4.86
C LEU A 257 24.63 -5.58 4.36
N THR A 258 24.84 -6.02 3.13
CA THR A 258 26.08 -5.83 2.38
C THR A 258 26.32 -4.34 2.06
N VAL A 259 27.56 -3.96 1.74
CA VAL A 259 27.89 -2.57 1.35
C VAL A 259 27.00 -2.07 0.21
N ARG A 260 26.70 -2.92 -0.78
CA ARG A 260 25.83 -2.57 -1.89
C ARG A 260 24.38 -2.35 -1.44
N GLU A 261 23.86 -3.21 -0.55
CA GLU A 261 22.53 -3.04 0.03
C GLU A 261 22.44 -1.76 0.89
N ILE A 262 23.51 -1.39 1.59
CA ILE A 262 23.60 -0.12 2.33
C ILE A 262 23.57 1.08 1.37
N VAL A 263 24.35 1.05 0.29
CA VAL A 263 24.33 2.10 -0.74
C VAL A 263 22.94 2.22 -1.34
N GLY A 264 22.31 1.09 -1.69
CA GLY A 264 20.94 1.08 -2.19
C GLY A 264 19.96 1.70 -1.20
N ALA A 265 20.05 1.34 0.09
CA ALA A 265 19.21 1.88 1.15
C ALA A 265 19.36 3.40 1.28
N ILE A 266 20.59 3.92 1.27
CA ILE A 266 20.86 5.36 1.30
C ILE A 266 20.22 6.06 0.10
N VAL A 267 20.38 5.50 -1.11
CA VAL A 267 19.77 6.07 -2.33
C VAL A 267 18.24 6.06 -2.24
N THR A 268 17.63 4.99 -1.72
CA THR A 268 16.17 4.93 -1.50
C THR A 268 15.72 6.02 -0.54
N ILE A 269 16.39 6.19 0.61
CA ILE A 269 16.07 7.21 1.61
C ILE A 269 16.17 8.62 0.99
N LEU A 270 17.23 8.90 0.23
CA LEU A 270 17.39 10.18 -0.46
C LEU A 270 16.28 10.42 -1.49
N GLY A 271 15.88 9.39 -2.23
CA GLY A 271 14.74 9.47 -3.16
C GLY A 271 13.42 9.77 -2.47
N VAL A 272 13.15 9.14 -1.33
CA VAL A 272 11.95 9.40 -0.49
C VAL A 272 11.95 10.85 0.00
N ALA A 273 13.07 11.32 0.54
CA ALA A 273 13.21 12.70 1.01
C ALA A 273 12.99 13.71 -0.12
N LEU A 274 13.61 13.47 -1.28
CA LEU A 274 13.47 14.30 -2.47
C LEU A 274 12.01 14.34 -2.95
N THR A 275 11.33 13.19 -2.99
CA THR A 275 9.93 13.11 -3.40
C THR A 275 9.03 13.88 -2.44
N THR A 276 9.29 13.78 -1.14
CA THR A 276 8.54 14.49 -0.09
C THR A 276 8.68 16.00 -0.25
N VAL A 277 9.92 16.49 -0.38
CA VAL A 277 10.18 17.93 -0.60
C VAL A 277 9.57 18.42 -1.91
N ALA A 278 9.65 17.62 -2.98
CA ALA A 278 9.05 17.95 -4.27
C ALA A 278 7.52 18.07 -4.18
N HIS A 279 6.90 17.15 -3.45
CA HIS A 279 5.46 17.14 -3.22
C HIS A 279 5.00 18.36 -2.43
N ASP A 280 5.68 18.68 -1.31
CA ASP A 280 5.35 19.84 -0.48
C ASP A 280 5.48 21.15 -1.25
N LYS A 281 6.53 21.29 -2.07
CA LYS A 281 6.68 22.45 -2.97
C LYS A 281 5.54 22.55 -3.97
N SER A 282 5.16 21.44 -4.59
CA SER A 282 4.04 21.41 -5.54
C SER A 282 2.71 21.79 -4.87
N LEU A 283 2.49 21.39 -3.62
CA LEU A 283 1.31 21.80 -2.85
C LEU A 283 1.34 23.29 -2.52
N ALA A 284 2.48 23.82 -2.08
CA ALA A 284 2.63 25.23 -1.74
C ALA A 284 2.45 26.16 -2.94
N GLU A 285 2.96 25.78 -4.11
CA GLU A 285 2.76 26.51 -5.37
C GLU A 285 1.27 26.58 -5.74
N LYS A 286 0.53 25.47 -5.62
CA LYS A 286 -0.91 25.43 -5.92
C LYS A 286 -1.73 26.30 -4.98
N HIS A 287 -1.42 26.29 -3.68
CA HIS A 287 -2.13 27.15 -2.73
C HIS A 287 -1.94 28.63 -3.08
N ARG A 288 -0.73 29.02 -3.51
CA ARG A 288 -0.46 30.38 -3.99
C ARG A 288 -1.24 30.73 -5.25
N GLU A 289 -1.26 29.84 -6.24
CA GLU A 289 -2.02 30.04 -7.49
C GLU A 289 -3.51 30.21 -7.21
N ASN A 290 -4.10 29.37 -6.36
CA ASN A 290 -5.52 29.48 -5.98
C ASN A 290 -5.85 30.78 -5.23
N GLU A 291 -4.96 31.23 -4.35
CA GLU A 291 -5.11 32.52 -3.66
C GLU A 291 -5.02 33.72 -4.62
N GLU A 292 -4.12 33.67 -5.60
CA GLU A 292 -4.01 34.72 -6.61
C GLU A 292 -5.24 34.75 -7.52
N ASP A 293 -5.76 33.60 -7.94
CA ASP A 293 -6.94 33.51 -8.78
C ASP A 293 -8.20 34.00 -8.05
N SER A 294 -8.36 33.59 -6.78
CA SER A 294 -9.43 34.10 -5.91
C SER A 294 -9.37 35.62 -5.74
N ARG A 295 -8.16 36.19 -5.61
CA ARG A 295 -7.97 37.64 -5.55
C ARG A 295 -8.37 38.32 -6.86
N ARG A 296 -8.01 37.77 -8.02
CA ARG A 296 -8.39 38.32 -9.34
C ARG A 296 -9.91 38.36 -9.51
N ILE A 297 -10.60 37.25 -9.22
CA ILE A 297 -12.07 37.17 -9.29
C ILE A 297 -12.74 38.21 -8.37
N SER A 298 -12.17 38.44 -7.18
CA SER A 298 -12.71 39.43 -6.24
C SER A 298 -12.56 40.89 -6.71
N ILE A 299 -11.55 41.17 -7.56
CA ILE A 299 -11.32 42.49 -8.14
C ILE A 299 -12.30 42.73 -9.30
N ASP A 300 -12.45 41.74 -10.21
CA ASP A 300 -13.38 41.83 -11.35
C ASP A 300 -14.86 41.96 -10.91
N ASN A 301 -15.26 41.33 -9.80
CA ASN A 301 -16.61 41.47 -9.27
C ASN A 301 -16.89 42.82 -8.58
N ARG A 302 -15.88 43.69 -8.40
CA ARG A 302 -16.02 45.03 -7.79
C ARG A 302 -15.98 46.17 -8.80
N SER A 303 -15.63 45.90 -10.06
CA SER A 303 -15.68 46.85 -11.18
C SER A 303 -17.01 46.79 -11.93
#